data_AF-A0A0U3A1Z8-F1
#
_entry.id   AF-A0A0U3A1Z8-F1
#
_cell.length_a   1.000
_cell.length_b   1.000
_cell.length_c   1.000
_cell.angle_alpha   90.00
_cell.angle_beta   90.00
_cell.angle_gamma   90.00
#
_symmetry.space_group_name_H-M   'P 1'
#
loop_
_entity.id
_entity.type
_entity.pdbx_description
1 polymer ?
#
loop_
_entity_poly.entity_id
_entity_poly.type
_entity_poly.pdbx_seq_one_letter_code
_entity_poly.pdbx_strand_id
1 'polypeptide(L)'
;MAAAQALGVPAGSFEFQMLYGMADPIKDALVSMGQRVRVYTPFGQLLPGMAYLVRRLLENTANESFLRASFTEHVPEEQLLMNPSTRVRPRPVVAAKPTGLAPFANEPLADFSRTDVREAMKKALDDVAGKLGRTYSLVIDDQAITADRNIDSINPSHKAQVVGRCIRAT
;
A
#
# COMPACT_ATOMS: atom_id res chain seq x y z
N MET A 1 -15.50 25.01 -6.31
CA MET A 1 -16.59 25.99 -6.11
C MET A 1 -17.77 25.74 -7.04
N ALA A 2 -17.58 25.65 -8.36
CA ALA A 2 -18.68 25.44 -9.32
C ALA A 2 -19.60 24.26 -8.97
N ALA A 3 -19.03 23.09 -8.62
CA ALA A 3 -19.84 21.94 -8.20
C ALA A 3 -20.65 22.20 -6.91
N ALA A 4 -20.05 22.87 -5.92
CA ALA A 4 -20.74 23.21 -4.67
C ALA A 4 -21.90 24.21 -4.90
N GLN A 5 -21.71 25.18 -5.79
CA GLN A 5 -22.75 26.13 -6.21
C GLN A 5 -23.89 25.42 -6.95
N ALA A 6 -23.56 24.55 -7.90
CA ALA A 6 -24.55 23.76 -8.65
C ALA A 6 -25.39 22.84 -7.74
N LEU A 7 -24.80 22.35 -6.65
CA LEU A 7 -25.47 21.50 -5.65
C LEU A 7 -26.16 22.30 -4.52
N GLY A 8 -26.11 23.64 -4.55
CA GLY A 8 -26.71 24.49 -3.51
C GLY A 8 -26.08 24.31 -2.12
N VAL A 9 -24.80 23.95 -2.06
CA VAL A 9 -24.11 23.70 -0.79
C VAL A 9 -23.98 25.02 -0.01
N PRO A 10 -24.36 25.06 1.29
CA PRO A 10 -24.27 26.28 2.08
C PRO A 10 -22.84 26.80 2.21
N ALA A 11 -22.68 28.13 2.26
CA ALA A 11 -21.39 28.77 2.46
C ALA A 11 -20.73 28.30 3.77
N GLY A 12 -19.41 28.06 3.74
CA GLY A 12 -18.66 27.59 4.91
C GLY A 12 -18.77 26.09 5.21
N SER A 13 -19.57 25.34 4.44
CA SER A 13 -19.69 23.87 4.57
C SER A 13 -18.46 23.10 4.10
N PHE A 14 -17.55 23.77 3.39
CA PHE A 14 -16.26 23.21 2.98
C PHE A 14 -15.15 24.25 3.16
N GLU A 15 -13.91 23.79 3.10
CA GLU A 15 -12.72 24.62 3.12
C GLU A 15 -11.70 24.12 2.11
N PHE A 16 -10.79 25.01 1.70
CA PHE A 16 -9.59 24.65 0.95
C PHE A 16 -8.43 24.46 1.91
N GLN A 17 -7.62 23.42 1.69
CA GLN A 17 -6.40 23.19 2.46
C GLN A 17 -5.20 23.29 1.53
N MET A 18 -4.20 24.08 1.93
CA MET A 18 -3.00 24.32 1.13
C MET A 18 -1.75 24.23 2.02
N LEU A 19 -0.60 23.98 1.42
CA LEU A 19 0.67 23.82 2.15
C LEU A 19 1.33 25.18 2.40
N TYR A 20 1.92 25.36 3.59
CA TYR A 20 2.74 26.52 3.88
C TYR A 20 3.92 26.67 2.89
N GLY A 21 4.20 27.90 2.46
CA GLY A 21 5.31 28.23 1.54
C GLY A 21 5.14 27.81 0.08
N MET A 22 3.94 27.39 -0.33
CA MET A 22 3.63 26.89 -1.67
C MET A 22 2.38 27.56 -2.25
N ALA A 23 2.43 27.96 -3.53
CA ALA A 23 1.26 28.45 -4.29
C ALA A 23 0.53 29.63 -3.63
N ASP A 24 1.28 30.58 -3.06
CA ASP A 24 0.72 31.74 -2.36
C ASP A 24 -0.24 32.58 -3.21
N PRO A 25 0.01 32.85 -4.51
CA PRO A 25 -0.96 33.55 -5.36
C PRO A 25 -2.33 32.86 -5.45
N ILE A 26 -2.36 31.53 -5.40
CA ILE A 26 -3.61 30.74 -5.44
C ILE A 26 -4.33 30.85 -4.09
N LYS A 27 -3.60 30.85 -2.96
CA LYS A 27 -4.20 31.07 -1.63
C LYS A 27 -4.88 32.43 -1.56
N ASP A 28 -4.18 33.47 -1.99
CA ASP A 28 -4.67 34.84 -1.95
C ASP A 28 -5.90 35.02 -2.83
N ALA A 29 -5.91 34.40 -4.02
CA ALA A 29 -7.07 34.35 -4.89
C ALA A 29 -8.27 33.66 -4.23
N LEU A 30 -8.07 32.53 -3.54
CA LEU A 30 -9.17 31.83 -2.85
C LEU A 30 -9.74 32.66 -1.69
N VAL A 31 -8.87 33.33 -0.92
CA VAL A 31 -9.30 34.21 0.18
C VAL A 31 -10.06 35.42 -0.36
N SER A 32 -9.59 36.04 -1.45
CA SER A 32 -10.28 37.19 -2.07
C SER A 32 -11.64 36.82 -2.65
N MET A 33 -11.83 35.55 -3.06
CA MET A 33 -13.11 34.97 -3.45
C MET A 33 -14.02 34.60 -2.25
N GLY A 34 -13.66 35.01 -1.02
CA GLY A 34 -14.42 34.77 0.20
C GLY A 34 -14.40 33.32 0.67
N GLN A 35 -13.46 32.50 0.19
CA GLN A 35 -13.37 31.10 0.57
C GLN A 35 -12.56 30.90 1.86
N ARG A 36 -12.95 29.91 2.67
CA ARG A 36 -12.16 29.51 3.83
C ARG A 36 -10.93 28.72 3.38
N VAL A 37 -9.74 29.24 3.68
CA VAL A 37 -8.46 28.59 3.38
C VAL A 37 -7.73 28.25 4.68
N ARG A 38 -7.34 26.99 4.85
CA ARG A 38 -6.49 26.52 5.94
C ARG A 38 -5.10 26.21 5.40
N VAL A 39 -4.08 26.73 6.07
CA VAL A 39 -2.68 26.45 5.73
C VAL A 39 -2.16 25.34 6.64
N TYR A 40 -1.69 24.24 6.03
CA TYR A 40 -0.95 23.19 6.72
C TYR A 40 0.49 23.67 6.96
N THR A 41 0.79 23.98 8.22
CA THR A 41 2.06 24.57 8.66
C THR A 41 2.81 23.58 9.54
N PRO A 42 3.70 22.74 8.97
CA PRO A 42 4.55 21.88 9.78
C PRO A 42 5.58 22.73 10.54
N PHE A 43 5.78 22.42 11.81
CA PHE A 43 6.80 23.03 12.65
C PHE A 43 7.50 21.94 13.47
N GLY A 44 8.75 22.17 13.86
CA GLY A 44 9.51 21.20 14.63
C GLY A 44 11.00 21.32 14.41
N GLN A 45 11.72 20.23 14.71
CA GLN A 45 13.16 20.16 14.59
C GLN A 45 13.62 20.14 13.12
N LEU A 46 14.84 20.64 12.89
CA LEU A 46 15.42 20.75 11.56
C LEU A 46 15.50 19.41 10.82
N LEU A 47 15.94 18.34 11.49
CA LEU A 47 16.18 17.05 10.82
C LEU A 47 14.90 16.43 10.21
N PRO A 48 13.78 16.26 10.94
CA PRO A 48 12.50 15.90 10.32
C PRO A 48 12.01 16.93 9.30
N GLY A 49 12.26 18.21 9.55
CA GLY A 49 11.94 19.30 8.63
C GLY A 49 12.64 19.16 7.27
N MET A 50 13.88 18.66 7.25
CA MET A 50 14.60 18.40 6.01
C MET A 50 13.99 17.26 5.20
N ALA A 51 13.56 16.17 5.86
CA ALA A 51 12.85 15.09 5.18
C ALA A 51 11.52 15.59 4.57
N TYR A 52 10.81 16.47 5.29
CA TYR A 52 9.62 17.13 4.76
C TYR A 52 9.95 18.02 3.55
N LEU A 53 11.02 18.82 3.60
CA LEU A 53 11.46 19.65 2.48
C LEU A 53 11.76 18.80 1.24
N VAL A 54 12.51 17.70 1.39
CA VAL A 54 12.83 16.80 0.26
C VAL A 54 11.57 16.26 -0.40
N ARG A 55 10.58 15.85 0.40
CA ARG A 55 9.28 15.43 -0.14
C ARG A 55 8.59 16.54 -0.92
N ARG A 56 8.60 17.78 -0.42
CA ARG A 56 8.03 18.94 -1.13
C ARG A 56 8.76 19.23 -2.43
N LEU A 57 10.09 19.13 -2.45
CA LEU A 57 10.88 19.27 -3.66
C LEU A 57 10.48 18.22 -4.70
N LEU A 58 10.41 16.93 -4.32
CA LEU A 58 10.02 15.85 -5.22
C LEU A 58 8.61 16.03 -5.81
N GLU A 59 7.65 16.48 -4.99
CA GLU A 59 6.29 16.74 -5.46
C GLU A 59 6.23 17.93 -6.42
N ASN A 60 6.96 19.02 -6.13
CA ASN A 60 6.90 20.23 -6.94
C ASN A 60 7.71 20.14 -8.23
N THR A 61 8.75 19.31 -8.29
CA THR A 61 9.57 19.11 -9.50
C THR A 61 9.13 17.91 -10.33
N ALA A 62 8.12 17.16 -9.89
CA ALA A 62 7.56 16.06 -10.66
C ALA A 62 7.04 16.54 -12.03
N ASN A 63 7.24 15.73 -13.07
CA ASN A 63 6.76 16.07 -14.42
C ASN A 63 5.23 16.21 -14.50
N GLU A 64 4.51 15.54 -13.61
CA GLU A 64 3.05 15.59 -13.52
C GLU A 64 2.55 16.68 -12.54
N SER A 65 3.44 17.52 -12.01
CA SER A 65 3.11 18.60 -11.09
C SER A 65 2.37 19.73 -11.79
N PHE A 66 1.15 20.02 -11.35
CA PHE A 66 0.38 21.18 -11.82
C PHE A 66 1.09 22.50 -11.55
N LEU A 67 1.77 22.63 -10.40
CA LEU A 67 2.51 23.85 -10.04
C LEU A 67 3.71 24.06 -10.96
N ARG A 68 4.42 22.99 -11.34
CA ARG A 68 5.51 23.07 -12.32
C ARG A 68 4.98 23.47 -13.70
N ALA A 69 3.92 22.80 -14.16
CA ALA A 69 3.30 23.07 -15.44
C ALA A 69 2.81 24.54 -15.54
N SER A 70 2.26 25.08 -14.45
CA SER A 70 1.74 26.45 -14.39
C SER A 70 2.84 27.50 -14.22
N PHE A 71 3.69 27.39 -13.18
CA PHE A 71 4.62 28.47 -12.81
C PHE A 71 5.99 28.39 -13.49
N THR A 72 6.38 27.23 -14.01
CA THR A 72 7.71 27.04 -14.63
C THR A 72 7.59 26.81 -16.14
N GLU A 73 6.73 25.90 -16.56
CA GLU A 73 6.62 25.52 -17.97
C GLU A 73 5.65 26.41 -18.76
N HIS A 74 4.87 27.25 -18.07
CA HIS A 74 3.90 28.17 -18.69
C HIS A 74 2.96 27.47 -19.68
N VAL A 75 2.52 26.26 -19.32
CA VAL A 75 1.57 25.47 -20.12
C VAL A 75 0.28 26.28 -20.31
N PRO A 76 -0.32 26.29 -21.52
CA PRO A 76 -1.53 27.08 -21.79
C PRO A 76 -2.67 26.78 -20.82
N GLU A 77 -3.44 27.81 -20.46
CA GLU A 77 -4.55 27.70 -19.52
C GLU A 77 -5.61 26.69 -19.99
N GLU A 78 -5.89 26.61 -21.29
CA GLU A 78 -6.83 25.65 -21.86
C GLU A 78 -6.39 24.21 -21.56
N GLN A 79 -5.08 23.96 -21.55
CA GLN A 79 -4.51 22.66 -21.24
C GLN A 79 -4.45 22.41 -19.72
N LEU A 80 -4.21 23.43 -18.90
CA LEU A 80 -4.19 23.32 -17.44
C LEU A 80 -5.60 23.11 -16.87
N LEU A 81 -6.60 23.76 -17.45
CA LEU A 81 -7.99 23.78 -16.98
C LEU A 81 -8.89 22.75 -17.69
N MET A 82 -8.34 21.94 -18.59
CA MET A 82 -9.13 20.91 -19.27
C MET A 82 -9.68 19.86 -18.30
N ASN A 83 -10.85 19.31 -18.62
CA ASN A 83 -11.48 18.27 -17.79
C ASN A 83 -10.58 17.02 -17.72
N PRO A 84 -10.10 16.61 -16.53
CA PRO A 84 -9.19 15.47 -16.42
C PRO A 84 -9.84 14.14 -16.85
N SER A 85 -11.17 14.05 -16.84
CA SER A 85 -11.92 12.85 -17.27
C SER A 85 -11.71 12.54 -18.75
N THR A 86 -11.44 13.56 -19.59
CA THR A 86 -11.15 13.35 -21.02
C THR A 86 -9.72 12.84 -21.26
N ARG A 87 -8.84 12.98 -20.26
CA ARG A 87 -7.45 12.52 -20.28
C ARG A 87 -7.22 11.17 -19.63
N VAL A 88 -8.25 10.52 -19.10
CA VAL A 88 -8.11 9.19 -18.49
C VAL A 88 -7.70 8.21 -19.57
N ARG A 89 -6.39 8.01 -19.74
CA ARG A 89 -5.87 6.88 -20.49
C ARG A 89 -6.19 5.64 -19.66
N PRO A 90 -6.85 4.62 -20.24
CA PRO A 90 -6.95 3.34 -19.55
C PRO A 90 -5.52 2.93 -19.17
N ARG A 91 -5.33 2.61 -17.89
CA ARG A 91 -4.05 2.05 -17.43
C ARG A 91 -3.72 0.91 -18.39
N PRO A 92 -2.55 0.88 -19.03
CA PRO A 92 -2.23 -0.19 -19.96
C PRO A 92 -2.43 -1.49 -19.21
N VAL A 93 -3.46 -2.23 -19.61
CA VAL A 93 -3.70 -3.57 -19.09
C VAL A 93 -2.55 -4.37 -19.67
N VAL A 94 -1.51 -4.56 -18.86
CA VAL A 94 -0.41 -5.45 -19.25
C VAL A 94 -1.02 -6.85 -19.27
N ALA A 95 -1.55 -7.26 -20.41
CA ALA A 95 -1.85 -8.65 -20.72
C ALA A 95 -2.24 -8.82 -22.19
N ALA A 96 -1.25 -8.77 -23.08
CA ALA A 96 -1.20 -9.84 -24.07
C ALA A 96 -0.88 -11.11 -23.24
N LYS A 97 -1.82 -12.06 -23.14
CA LYS A 97 -1.48 -13.38 -22.59
C LYS A 97 -0.35 -13.92 -23.46
N PRO A 98 0.85 -14.19 -22.92
CA PRO A 98 1.91 -14.79 -23.72
C PRO A 98 1.39 -16.12 -24.26
N THR A 99 1.50 -16.33 -25.57
CA THR A 99 1.27 -17.63 -26.20
C THR A 99 2.45 -18.52 -25.82
N GLY A 100 2.31 -19.25 -24.71
CA GLY A 100 3.37 -20.10 -24.15
C GLY A 100 3.33 -20.16 -22.63
N LEU A 101 4.33 -20.80 -22.03
CA LEU A 101 4.53 -20.72 -20.59
C LEU A 101 4.79 -19.25 -20.21
N ALA A 102 4.14 -18.80 -19.14
CA ALA A 102 4.41 -17.49 -18.58
C ALA A 102 5.91 -17.39 -18.23
N PRO A 103 6.54 -16.20 -18.39
CA PRO A 103 7.87 -15.97 -17.87
C PRO A 103 7.93 -16.33 -16.38
N PHE A 104 9.10 -16.80 -15.94
CA PHE A 104 9.32 -17.02 -14.51
C PHE A 104 8.99 -15.75 -13.72
N ALA A 105 8.17 -15.91 -12.69
CA ALA A 105 7.85 -14.87 -11.72
C ALA A 105 7.83 -15.50 -10.32
N ASN A 106 8.39 -14.78 -9.35
CA ASN A 106 8.30 -15.19 -7.95
C ASN A 106 6.85 -15.11 -7.46
N GLU A 107 6.45 -16.07 -6.63
CA GLU A 107 5.19 -15.98 -5.89
C GLU A 107 5.23 -14.76 -4.96
N PRO A 108 4.22 -13.87 -5.00
CA PRO A 108 4.18 -12.71 -4.10
C PRO A 108 4.09 -13.14 -2.64
N LEU A 109 4.70 -12.35 -1.75
CA LEU A 109 4.54 -12.53 -0.32
C LEU A 109 3.08 -12.26 0.09
N ALA A 110 2.66 -12.90 1.19
CA ALA A 110 1.37 -12.63 1.79
C ALA A 110 1.27 -11.18 2.29
N ASP A 111 0.23 -10.46 1.87
CA ASP A 111 -0.03 -9.08 2.29
C ASP A 111 -0.97 -9.03 3.51
N PHE A 112 -0.37 -8.89 4.70
CA PHE A 112 -1.10 -8.81 5.96
C PHE A 112 -1.79 -7.47 6.23
N SER A 113 -1.67 -6.46 5.34
CA SER A 113 -2.55 -5.29 5.40
C SER A 113 -4.00 -5.67 5.09
N ARG A 114 -4.19 -6.76 4.33
CA ARG A 114 -5.50 -7.30 3.97
C ARG A 114 -6.08 -8.20 5.05
N THR A 115 -7.36 -7.99 5.35
CA THR A 115 -8.07 -8.73 6.41
C THR A 115 -8.25 -10.20 6.06
N ASP A 116 -8.57 -10.53 4.81
CA ASP A 116 -8.76 -11.91 4.36
C ASP A 116 -7.48 -12.76 4.52
N VAL A 117 -6.31 -12.18 4.24
CA VAL A 117 -5.01 -12.84 4.45
C VAL A 117 -4.75 -13.10 5.93
N ARG A 118 -5.04 -12.12 6.81
CA ARG A 118 -4.89 -12.31 8.27
C ARG A 118 -5.82 -13.42 8.81
N GLU A 119 -7.08 -13.44 8.38
CA GLU A 119 -8.03 -14.47 8.80
C GLU A 119 -7.65 -15.84 8.27
N ALA A 120 -7.15 -15.94 7.03
CA ALA A 120 -6.65 -17.19 6.47
C ALA A 120 -5.46 -17.73 7.28
N MET A 121 -4.50 -16.88 7.64
CA MET A 121 -3.37 -17.27 8.47
C MET A 121 -3.82 -17.73 9.87
N LYS A 122 -4.73 -16.99 10.50
CA LYS A 122 -5.28 -17.37 11.82
C LYS A 122 -5.98 -18.73 11.76
N LYS A 123 -6.85 -18.93 10.76
CA LYS A 123 -7.51 -20.23 10.54
C LYS A 123 -6.52 -21.36 10.30
N ALA A 124 -5.46 -21.12 9.54
CA ALA A 124 -4.41 -22.11 9.30
C ALA A 124 -3.66 -22.47 10.59
N LEU A 125 -3.35 -21.48 11.45
CA LEU A 125 -2.75 -21.72 12.74
C LEU A 125 -3.65 -22.55 13.66
N ASP A 126 -4.95 -22.22 13.72
CA ASP A 126 -5.94 -22.97 14.52
C ASP A 126 -6.07 -24.42 14.03
N ASP A 127 -6.12 -24.63 12.71
CA ASP A 127 -6.17 -25.96 12.10
C ASP A 127 -4.89 -26.78 12.37
N VAL A 128 -3.71 -26.16 12.28
CA VAL A 128 -2.43 -26.83 12.57
C VAL A 128 -2.27 -27.13 14.06
N ALA A 129 -2.77 -26.28 14.95
CA ALA A 129 -2.72 -26.50 16.39
C ALA A 129 -3.39 -27.83 16.78
N GLY A 130 -4.52 -28.18 16.14
CA GLY A 130 -5.20 -29.47 16.32
C GLY A 130 -4.47 -30.69 15.73
N LYS A 131 -3.36 -30.47 15.01
CA LYS A 131 -2.57 -31.51 14.33
C LYS A 131 -1.21 -31.75 14.96
N LEU A 132 -0.84 -31.00 16.00
CA LEU A 132 0.45 -31.14 16.68
C LEU A 132 0.58 -32.47 17.43
N GLY A 133 1.82 -32.90 17.65
CA GLY A 133 2.16 -34.11 18.41
C GLY A 133 1.96 -35.43 17.64
N ARG A 134 1.58 -35.36 16.35
CA ARG A 134 1.46 -36.54 15.48
C ARG A 134 2.81 -37.22 15.26
N THR A 135 2.76 -38.53 15.02
CA THR A 135 3.92 -39.31 14.60
C THR A 135 3.99 -39.35 13.08
N TYR A 136 5.16 -39.06 12.53
CA TYR A 136 5.45 -39.05 11.11
C TYR A 136 6.37 -40.22 10.78
N SER A 137 5.83 -41.19 10.03
CA SER A 137 6.54 -42.37 9.55
C SER A 137 7.57 -42.02 8.46
N LEU A 138 8.55 -42.90 8.27
CA LEU A 138 9.37 -42.88 7.06
C LEU A 138 8.50 -43.34 5.88
N VAL A 139 8.74 -42.81 4.69
CA VAL A 139 8.08 -43.27 3.46
C VAL A 139 9.16 -43.74 2.50
N ILE A 140 9.16 -45.04 2.18
CA ILE A 140 10.08 -45.67 1.22
C ILE A 140 9.21 -46.48 0.25
N ASP A 141 9.41 -46.28 -1.05
CA ASP A 141 8.59 -46.88 -2.11
C ASP A 141 7.08 -46.69 -1.86
N ASP A 142 6.69 -45.47 -1.46
CA ASP A 142 5.33 -45.09 -1.09
C ASP A 142 4.70 -45.89 0.07
N GLN A 143 5.49 -46.69 0.79
CA GLN A 143 5.06 -47.42 1.98
C GLN A 143 5.51 -46.73 3.26
N ALA A 144 4.57 -46.58 4.20
CA ALA A 144 4.85 -46.04 5.52
C ALA A 144 5.59 -47.09 6.37
N ILE A 145 6.83 -46.78 6.75
CA ILE A 145 7.65 -47.63 7.62
C ILE A 145 7.61 -47.07 9.03
N THR A 146 7.23 -47.95 9.96
CA THR A 146 7.26 -47.69 11.40
C THR A 146 8.54 -48.25 12.01
N ALA A 147 9.14 -47.54 12.95
CA ALA A 147 10.24 -48.05 13.77
C ALA A 147 10.08 -47.57 15.23
N ASP A 148 10.78 -48.21 16.15
CA ASP A 148 10.63 -47.95 17.58
C ASP A 148 11.33 -46.65 18.03
N ARG A 149 12.25 -46.13 17.21
CA ARG A 149 13.03 -44.92 17.53
C ARG A 149 12.44 -43.70 16.87
N ASN A 150 12.21 -42.66 17.66
CA ASN A 150 11.69 -41.37 17.21
C ASN A 150 12.54 -40.19 17.74
N ILE A 151 12.42 -39.06 17.05
CA ILE A 151 12.98 -37.76 17.44
C ILE A 151 11.79 -36.81 17.62
N ASP A 152 11.68 -36.21 18.81
CA ASP A 152 10.65 -35.21 19.09
C ASP A 152 11.09 -33.85 18.54
N SER A 153 10.31 -33.30 17.61
CA SER A 153 10.41 -31.92 17.16
C SER A 153 9.64 -31.02 18.11
N ILE A 154 10.33 -30.08 18.76
CA ILE A 154 9.76 -29.21 19.80
C ILE A 154 9.50 -27.81 19.25
N ASN A 155 8.45 -27.15 19.75
CA ASN A 155 8.20 -25.75 19.42
C ASN A 155 9.28 -24.87 20.09
N PRO A 156 10.10 -24.10 19.34
CA PRO A 156 11.17 -23.28 19.92
C PRO A 156 10.64 -22.15 20.81
N SER A 157 9.43 -21.66 20.55
CA SER A 157 8.78 -20.62 21.36
C SER A 157 8.11 -21.19 22.62
N HIS A 158 7.78 -22.48 22.65
CA HIS A 158 7.10 -23.17 23.75
C HIS A 158 7.67 -24.58 23.93
N LYS A 159 8.82 -24.71 24.61
CA LYS A 159 9.63 -25.94 24.63
C LYS A 159 8.94 -27.19 25.22
N ALA A 160 7.86 -27.02 25.97
CA ALA A 160 7.05 -28.14 26.49
C ALA A 160 6.07 -28.71 25.44
N GLN A 161 5.85 -28.02 24.32
CA GLN A 161 4.94 -28.42 23.27
C GLN A 161 5.69 -29.21 22.18
N VAL A 162 5.30 -30.46 21.98
CA VAL A 162 5.78 -31.30 20.88
C VAL A 162 5.02 -30.95 19.60
N VAL A 163 5.74 -30.52 18.56
CA VAL A 163 5.18 -30.23 17.23
C VAL A 163 4.87 -31.52 16.49
N GLY A 164 5.79 -32.49 16.53
CA GLY A 164 5.62 -33.81 15.92
C GLY A 164 6.73 -34.77 16.34
N ARG A 165 6.51 -36.07 16.15
CA ARG A 165 7.50 -37.13 16.43
C ARG A 165 7.89 -37.78 15.12
N CYS A 166 9.15 -37.65 14.71
CA CYS A 166 9.63 -38.20 13.45
C CYS A 166 10.30 -39.54 13.69
N ILE A 167 9.92 -40.58 12.94
CA ILE A 167 10.61 -41.87 12.97
C ILE A 167 12.05 -41.70 12.49
N ARG A 168 13.00 -42.26 13.24
CA ARG A 168 14.44 -42.19 12.91
C ARG A 168 14.85 -43.40 12.10
N ALA A 169 15.44 -43.17 10.93
CA ALA A 169 16.09 -44.22 10.16
C ALA A 169 17.22 -44.87 10.98
N THR A 170 17.37 -46.18 10.84
CA THR A 170 18.43 -46.98 11.47
C THR A 170 19.76 -46.84 10.75
#